data_AF-A0A429X2I1-F1
#
_entry.id   AF-A0A429X2I1-F1
#
_cell.length_a   1.000
_cell.length_b   1.000
_cell.length_c   1.000
_cell.angle_alpha   90.00
_cell.angle_beta   90.00
_cell.angle_gamma   90.00
#
_symmetry.space_group_name_H-M   'P 1'
#
loop_
_entity.id
_entity.type
_entity.pdbx_description
1 polymer ?
#
loop_
_entity_poly.entity_id
_entity_poly.type
_entity_poly.pdbx_seq_one_letter_code
_entity_poly.pdbx_strand_id
1 'polypeptide(L)' 'MKVKSIEEYLGKMGVKADDVFTKEQAVELVNANVIAIYKGRVNLREDKIFTGYDIADKLHTIESVFTEAFEKALDDEDV' A
#
# COMPACT_ATOMS: atom_id res chain seq x y z
N MET A 1 -4.78 3.28 -14.77
CA MET A 1 -4.05 2.07 -14.25
C MET A 1 -4.99 1.31 -13.31
N LYS A 2 -5.02 -0.02 -13.27
CA LYS A 2 -5.94 -0.73 -12.35
C LYS A 2 -5.30 -0.86 -10.95
N VAL A 3 -5.92 -0.24 -9.95
CA VAL A 3 -5.56 -0.39 -8.53
C VAL A 3 -5.93 -1.80 -8.06
N LYS A 4 -5.03 -2.47 -7.32
CA LYS A 4 -5.29 -3.82 -6.79
C LYS A 4 -6.28 -3.78 -5.63
N SER A 5 -7.11 -4.80 -5.48
CA SER A 5 -7.99 -4.97 -4.32
C SER A 5 -7.21 -5.34 -3.06
N ILE A 6 -7.88 -5.24 -1.91
CA ILE A 6 -7.33 -5.67 -0.61
C ILE A 6 -6.93 -7.14 -0.64
N GLU A 7 -7.78 -8.00 -1.22
CA GLU A 7 -7.55 -9.44 -1.34
C GLU A 7 -6.34 -9.76 -2.23
N GLU A 8 -6.15 -9.00 -3.31
CA GLU A 8 -4.97 -9.12 -4.16
C GLU A 8 -3.69 -8.76 -3.39
N TYR A 9 -3.74 -7.76 -2.52
CA TYR A 9 -2.61 -7.42 -1.64
C TYR A 9 -2.34 -8.48 -0.57
N LEU A 10 -3.37 -8.98 0.10
CA LEU A 10 -3.25 -10.07 1.08
C LEU A 10 -2.62 -11.31 0.43
N GLY A 11 -3.11 -11.70 -0.76
CA GLY A 11 -2.59 -12.82 -1.53
C GLY A 11 -1.13 -12.61 -1.97
N LYS A 12 -0.79 -11.40 -2.43
CA LYS A 12 0.59 -11.03 -2.80
C LYS A 12 1.56 -11.09 -1.62
N MET A 13 1.12 -10.64 -0.45
CA MET A 13 1.93 -10.67 0.78
C MET A 13 2.02 -12.07 1.39
N GLY A 14 1.12 -12.97 1.03
CA GLY A 14 1.01 -14.30 1.64
C GLY A 14 0.52 -14.27 3.08
N VAL A 15 -0.31 -13.28 3.44
CA VAL A 15 -0.83 -13.06 4.80
C VAL A 15 -2.36 -13.13 4.81
N LYS A 16 -2.93 -13.47 5.97
CA LYS A 16 -4.38 -13.40 6.20
C LYS A 16 -4.77 -12.03 6.73
N ALA A 17 -6.05 -11.68 6.58
CA ALA A 17 -6.58 -10.40 7.02
C ALA A 17 -6.45 -10.18 8.54
N ASP A 18 -6.58 -11.25 9.33
CA ASP A 18 -6.56 -11.26 10.79
C ASP A 18 -5.17 -11.53 11.41
N ASP A 19 -4.15 -11.79 10.58
CA ASP A 19 -2.77 -11.90 11.06
C ASP A 19 -2.33 -10.56 11.67
N VAL A 20 -1.62 -10.63 12.80
CA VAL A 20 -1.19 -9.44 13.56
C VAL A 20 0.32 -9.21 13.46
N PHE A 21 0.70 -7.95 13.31
CA PHE A 21 2.07 -7.51 13.08
C PHE A 21 2.41 -6.33 13.99
N THR A 22 3.64 -6.34 14.49
CA THR A 22 4.24 -5.14 15.10
C THR A 22 4.38 -4.03 14.07
N LYS A 23 4.60 -2.80 14.54
CA LYS A 23 4.83 -1.65 13.67
C LYS A 23 6.02 -1.87 12.74
N GLU A 24 7.12 -2.39 13.26
CA GLU A 24 8.33 -2.67 12.48
C GLU A 24 8.06 -3.67 11.36
N GLN A 25 7.39 -4.79 11.68
CA GLN A 25 7.00 -5.80 10.68
C GLN A 25 6.03 -5.25 9.64
N ALA A 26 5.07 -4.42 10.06
CA ALA A 26 4.13 -3.77 9.14
C ALA A 26 4.85 -2.81 8.19
N VAL A 27 5.82 -2.02 8.68
CA VAL A 27 6.66 -1.14 7.85
C VAL A 27 7.45 -1.95 6.82
N GLU A 28 8.05 -3.07 7.22
CA GLU A 28 8.77 -3.96 6.31
C GLU A 28 7.85 -4.51 5.21
N LEU A 29 6.68 -5.04 5.60
CA LEU A 29 5.69 -5.59 4.66
C LEU A 29 5.18 -4.54 3.66
N VAL A 30 4.87 -3.33 4.13
CA VAL A 30 4.46 -2.23 3.25
C VAL A 30 5.58 -1.90 2.27
N ASN A 31 6.82 -1.70 2.74
CA ASN A 31 7.93 -1.31 1.87
C ASN A 31 8.32 -2.39 0.86
N ALA A 32 8.13 -3.67 1.18
CA ALA A 32 8.34 -4.77 0.24
C ALA A 32 7.30 -4.78 -0.89
N ASN A 33 6.06 -4.35 -0.60
CA ASN A 33 4.91 -4.56 -1.47
C ASN A 33 4.35 -3.30 -2.15
N VAL A 34 4.76 -2.11 -1.71
CA VAL A 34 4.38 -0.83 -2.29
C VAL A 34 4.91 -0.66 -3.72
N ILE A 35 4.31 0.25 -4.47
CA ILE A 35 4.77 0.63 -5.82
C ILE A 35 6.23 1.07 -5.81
N ALA A 36 6.95 0.78 -6.90
CA ALA A 36 8.42 0.80 -6.95
C ALA A 36 9.05 2.12 -6.48
N ILE A 37 8.45 3.26 -6.83
CA ILE A 37 8.97 4.59 -6.49
C ILE A 37 8.97 4.91 -4.98
N TYR A 38 8.14 4.20 -4.20
CA TYR A 38 8.03 4.38 -2.75
C TYR A 38 8.73 3.28 -1.94
N LYS A 39 9.35 2.29 -2.59
CA LYS A 39 10.03 1.20 -1.89
C LYS A 39 11.12 1.72 -0.94
N GLY A 40 11.07 1.24 0.31
CA GLY A 40 12.00 1.62 1.37
C GLY A 40 11.80 3.04 1.93
N ARG A 41 10.74 3.75 1.53
CA ARG A 41 10.47 5.14 1.92
C ARG A 41 9.19 5.32 2.74
N VAL A 42 8.39 4.27 2.90
CA VAL A 42 7.13 4.35 3.65
C VAL A 42 7.41 4.11 5.13
N ASN A 43 6.85 4.95 6.00
CA ASN A 43 6.87 4.73 7.43
C ASN A 43 5.45 4.87 7.99
N LEU A 44 5.09 4.01 8.93
CA LEU A 44 3.80 4.05 9.61
C LEU A 44 3.95 4.94 10.85
N ARG A 45 3.09 5.94 11.01
CA ARG A 45 3.20 6.88 12.15
C ARG A 45 2.51 6.33 13.39
N GLU A 46 1.48 5.53 13.19
CA GLU A 46 0.67 4.95 14.25
C GLU A 46 1.52 3.98 15.09
N ASP A 47 1.43 4.14 16.41
CA ASP A 47 2.05 3.22 17.36
C ASP A 47 0.98 2.23 17.84
N LYS A 48 0.69 1.24 16.97
CA LYS A 48 -0.31 0.20 17.20
C LYS A 48 0.16 -1.14 16.63
N ILE A 49 -0.54 -2.20 17.01
CA ILE A 49 -0.51 -3.47 16.27
C ILE A 49 -1.33 -3.31 14.99
N PHE A 50 -0.80 -3.85 13.90
CA PHE A 50 -1.43 -3.83 12.59
C PHE A 50 -1.98 -5.21 12.25
N THR A 51 -3.14 -5.26 11.64
CA THR A 51 -3.67 -6.48 11.01
C THR A 51 -3.17 -6.59 9.57
N GLY A 52 -3.22 -7.79 8.98
CA GLY A 52 -2.96 -7.96 7.55
C GLY A 52 -3.89 -7.09 6.71
N TYR A 53 -5.15 -6.92 7.14
CA TYR A 53 -6.08 -5.98 6.53
C TYR A 53 -5.58 -4.54 6.59
N ASP A 54 -5.14 -4.04 7.75
CA ASP A 54 -4.60 -2.68 7.89
C ASP A 54 -3.44 -2.42 6.90
N ILE A 55 -2.57 -3.42 6.73
CA ILE A 55 -1.40 -3.33 5.83
C ILE A 55 -1.85 -3.29 4.37
N ALA A 56 -2.77 -4.20 3.98
CA ALA A 56 -3.32 -4.25 2.63
C ALA A 56 -4.09 -2.97 2.26
N ASP A 57 -4.85 -2.42 3.20
CA ASP A 57 -5.59 -1.17 3.05
C ASP A 57 -4.66 0.04 2.83
N LYS A 58 -3.54 0.09 3.57
CA LYS A 58 -2.51 1.11 3.33
C LYS A 58 -1.88 0.99 1.94
N LEU A 59 -1.57 -0.22 1.48
CA LEU A 59 -1.02 -0.44 0.15
C LEU A 59 -1.99 -0.04 -0.96
N HIS A 60 -3.27 -0.42 -0.81
CA HIS A 60 -4.35 -0.03 -1.70
C HIS A 60 -4.49 1.50 -1.78
N THR A 61 -4.52 2.16 -0.63
CA THR A 61 -4.64 3.63 -0.55
C THR A 61 -3.48 4.33 -1.26
N ILE A 62 -2.24 3.89 -1.04
CA ILE A 62 -1.06 4.48 -1.70
C ILE A 62 -1.13 4.32 -3.21
N GLU A 63 -1.49 3.13 -3.71
CA GLU A 63 -1.61 2.89 -5.16
C GLU A 63 -2.77 3.68 -5.77
N SER A 64 -3.89 3.82 -5.05
CA SER A 64 -5.05 4.61 -5.48
C SER A 64 -4.69 6.09 -5.65
N VAL A 65 -4.12 6.71 -4.60
CA VAL A 65 -3.70 8.12 -4.62
C VAL A 65 -2.65 8.37 -5.72
N PHE A 66 -1.70 7.45 -5.89
CA PHE A 66 -0.72 7.57 -6.97
C PHE A 66 -1.37 7.48 -8.35
N THR A 67 -2.31 6.53 -8.55
CA THR A 67 -3.00 6.35 -9.83
C THR A 67 -3.79 7.60 -10.19
N GLU A 68 -4.56 8.14 -9.25
CA GLU A 68 -5.34 9.36 -9.45
C GLU A 68 -4.45 10.56 -9.80
N ALA A 69 -3.36 10.76 -9.05
CA ALA A 69 -2.42 11.85 -9.33
C ALA A 69 -1.73 11.71 -10.69
N PHE A 70 -1.41 10.48 -11.09
CA PHE A 70 -0.78 10.19 -12.37
C PHE A 70 -1.76 10.41 -13.55
N GLU A 71 -3.00 9.96 -13.42
CA GLU A 71 -4.04 10.17 -14.43
C GLU A 71 -4.34 11.66 -14.61
N LYS A 72 -4.47 12.41 -13.50
CA LYS A 72 -4.64 13.87 -13.58
C LYS A 72 -3.47 14.57 -14.27
N ALA A 73 -2.23 14.15 -14.00
CA ALA A 73 -1.06 14.77 -14.62
C ALA A 73 -1.01 14.53 -16.14
N LEU A 74 -1.51 13.38 -16.62
CA LEU A 74 -1.64 13.12 -18.05
C LEU A 74 -2.70 14.01 -18.70
N ASP A 75 -3.86 14.17 -18.06
CA ASP A 75 -4.93 15.02 -18.58
C ASP A 75 -4.52 16.50 -18.66
N ASP A 76 -3.66 16.97 -17.74
CA ASP A 76 -3.13 18.34 -17.73
C ASP A 76 -2.01 18.57 -18.79
N GLU A 77 -1.38 17.52 -19.32
CA GLU A 77 -0.34 17.61 -20.38
C GLU A 77 -0.91 17.67 -21.81
N ASP A 78 -2.19 17.33 -22.00
CA ASP A 78 -2.90 17.35 -23.29
C ASP A 78 -3.51 18.74 -23.65
N VAL A 79 -3.05 19.83 -23.00
CA VAL A 79 -3.49 21.24 -23.24
C VAL A 79 -2.38 22.12 -23.82
#